data_AF-A3TGN8-F1
#
_entry.id   AF-A3TGN8-F1
#
_cell.length_a   1.000
_cell.length_b   1.000
_cell.length_c   1.000
_cell.angle_alpha   90.00
_cell.angle_beta   90.00
_cell.angle_gamma   90.00
#
_symmetry.space_group_name_H-M   'P 1'
#
loop_
_entity.id
_entity.type
_entity.pdbx_description
1 polymer ?
#
loop_
_entity_poly.entity_id
_entity_poly.type
_entity_poly.pdbx_seq_one_letter_code
_entity_poly.pdbx_strand_id
1 'polypeptide(L)'
;MSPDIEHLLRDQLRGAAIGAPQHLGVDDQDVLTRGRRVVIRRRVLTVAGVASFTLVIAGTIGVLGPRVNNDALPAIPTPTVTPTPEATPTTTSSASPSTTVTATPTATPSSTPSATATSTAKPTRTTSPSSTPSRTKTPTPGSTLSATPGWSDRVTVAGRAYRARYVPIVGQHNYNLELESGGANVFSPQNVFNSENRFGADSGDSRITYYLGRYRITDLISIKGQPVTDEVIGHIAVPTPDGDDATGEPYMDLHVTIVRTSASAGDVNDWVVRLSNGSVWDLSKE
;
A
#
# COMPACT_ATOMS: atom_id res chain seq x y z
N MET A 1 -16.23 46.92 2.01
CA MET A 1 -16.53 45.64 2.69
C MET A 1 -17.55 45.94 3.79
N SER A 2 -18.71 45.28 3.75
CA SER A 2 -19.82 45.58 4.66
C SER A 2 -19.57 44.95 6.04
N PRO A 3 -19.76 45.67 7.16
CA PRO A 3 -19.55 45.16 8.51
C PRO A 3 -20.48 43.99 8.91
N ASP A 4 -21.55 43.75 8.15
CA ASP A 4 -22.50 42.66 8.42
C ASP A 4 -21.96 41.25 8.12
N ILE A 5 -20.94 41.13 7.25
CA ILE A 5 -20.37 39.82 6.90
C ILE A 5 -19.53 39.25 8.07
N GLU A 6 -18.93 40.11 8.88
CA GLU A 6 -18.08 39.67 9.99
C GLU A 6 -18.89 39.07 11.14
N HIS A 7 -20.11 39.58 11.37
CA HIS A 7 -21.03 39.04 12.37
C HIS A 7 -21.60 37.68 11.95
N LEU A 8 -21.95 37.50 10.68
CA LEU A 8 -22.42 36.23 10.13
C LEU A 8 -21.37 35.12 10.24
N LEU A 9 -20.10 35.44 9.99
CA LEU A 9 -19.00 34.49 10.14
C LEU A 9 -18.73 34.14 11.61
N ARG A 10 -18.82 35.10 12.53
CA ARG A 10 -18.63 34.83 13.97
C ARG A 10 -19.74 33.97 14.57
N ASP A 11 -20.98 34.14 14.12
CA ASP A 11 -22.10 33.33 14.62
C ASP A 11 -22.09 31.91 14.03
N GLN A 12 -21.71 31.74 12.76
CA GLN A 12 -21.49 30.39 12.20
C GLN A 12 -20.36 29.64 12.89
N LEU A 13 -19.27 30.33 13.25
CA LEU A 13 -18.16 29.71 13.98
C LEU A 13 -18.51 29.36 15.43
N ARG A 14 -19.41 30.10 16.09
CA ARG A 14 -19.90 29.74 17.43
C ARG A 14 -20.88 28.56 17.42
N GLY A 15 -21.70 28.43 16.39
CA GLY A 15 -22.62 27.28 16.24
C GLY A 15 -21.91 25.94 16.07
N ALA A 16 -20.76 25.92 15.39
CA ALA A 16 -20.00 24.69 15.15
C ALA A 16 -19.30 24.11 16.39
N ALA A 17 -19.08 24.91 17.44
CA ALA A 17 -18.36 24.48 18.64
C ALA A 17 -19.22 23.73 19.68
N ILE A 18 -20.56 23.79 19.56
CA ILE A 18 -21.48 23.26 20.59
C ILE A 18 -21.91 21.81 20.30
N GLY A 19 -21.63 21.29 19.09
CA GLY A 19 -22.02 19.92 18.67
C GLY A 19 -20.92 18.85 18.78
N ALA A 20 -19.75 19.16 19.33
CA ALA A 20 -18.67 18.18 19.42
C ALA A 20 -18.95 17.17 20.57
N PRO A 21 -18.98 15.85 20.30
CA PRO A 21 -19.22 14.84 21.32
C PRO A 21 -18.09 14.89 22.36
N GLN A 22 -18.42 15.24 23.61
CA GLN A 22 -17.46 15.37 24.71
C GLN A 22 -16.94 14.05 25.29
N HIS A 23 -16.97 12.96 24.52
CA HIS A 23 -16.53 11.65 25.00
C HIS A 23 -15.78 10.87 23.93
N LEU A 24 -14.71 11.47 23.39
CA LEU A 24 -13.63 10.69 22.80
C LEU A 24 -12.84 10.06 23.94
N GLY A 25 -12.85 8.73 24.00
CA GLY A 25 -12.08 7.97 24.97
C GLY A 25 -10.60 8.35 24.94
N VAL A 26 -9.92 8.16 26.06
CA VAL A 26 -8.51 8.53 26.29
C VAL A 26 -7.56 8.03 25.19
N ASP A 27 -7.94 6.97 24.47
CA ASP A 27 -7.16 6.37 23.38
C ASP A 27 -7.18 7.18 22.06
N ASP A 28 -8.24 7.94 21.76
CA ASP A 28 -8.34 8.72 20.51
C ASP A 28 -7.60 10.07 20.57
N GLN A 29 -7.39 10.61 21.78
CA GLN A 29 -6.57 11.80 21.99
C GLN A 29 -5.08 11.55 21.68
N ASP A 30 -4.61 10.31 21.87
CA ASP A 30 -3.21 9.93 21.55
C ASP A 30 -2.99 9.82 20.04
N VAL A 31 -4.01 9.43 19.27
CA VAL A 31 -3.94 9.37 17.80
C VAL A 31 -3.84 10.77 17.19
N LEU A 32 -4.62 11.74 17.69
CA LEU A 32 -4.58 13.12 17.19
C LEU A 32 -3.28 13.86 17.59
N THR A 33 -2.75 13.60 18.78
CA THR A 33 -1.47 14.20 19.22
C THR A 33 -0.25 13.58 18.53
N ARG A 34 -0.26 12.28 18.21
CA ARG A 34 0.78 11.65 17.37
C ARG A 34 0.75 12.16 15.93
N GLY A 35 -0.44 12.33 15.33
CA GLY A 35 -0.58 12.86 13.96
C GLY A 35 0.01 14.28 13.81
N ARG A 36 -0.20 15.15 14.79
CA ARG A 36 0.25 16.56 14.72
C ARG A 36 1.77 16.73 14.92
N ARG A 37 2.43 15.85 15.70
CA ARG A 37 3.90 15.88 15.88
C ARG A 37 4.67 15.40 14.65
N VAL A 38 4.12 14.49 13.85
CA VAL A 38 4.77 13.98 12.64
C VAL A 38 4.83 15.04 11.53
N VAL A 39 3.78 15.85 11.39
CA VAL A 39 3.73 16.90 10.36
C VAL A 39 4.73 18.02 10.64
N ILE A 40 4.96 18.39 11.91
CA ILE A 40 5.90 19.46 12.28
C ILE A 40 7.36 19.01 12.09
N ARG A 41 7.71 17.75 12.45
CA ARG A 41 9.07 17.22 12.22
C ARG A 41 9.42 17.11 10.73
N ARG A 42 8.45 16.79 9.86
CA ARG A 42 8.65 16.74 8.40
C ARG A 42 8.99 18.10 7.79
N ARG A 43 8.39 19.19 8.27
CA ARG A 43 8.72 20.55 7.76
C ARG A 43 10.12 21.01 8.18
N VAL A 44 10.58 20.66 9.39
CA VAL A 44 11.91 21.07 9.86
C VAL A 44 13.05 20.30 9.15
N LEU A 45 12.88 19.00 8.90
CA LEU A 45 13.89 18.20 8.20
C LEU A 45 14.07 18.57 6.72
N THR A 46 12.99 18.94 6.04
CA THR A 46 13.05 19.34 4.62
C THR A 46 13.80 20.66 4.43
N VAL A 47 13.66 21.60 5.38
CA VAL A 47 14.41 22.88 5.34
C VAL A 47 15.88 22.68 5.66
N ALA A 48 16.23 21.74 6.57
CA ALA A 48 17.63 21.45 6.90
C ALA A 48 18.40 20.73 5.77
N GLY A 49 17.72 19.86 5.00
CA GLY A 49 18.34 19.12 3.89
C GLY A 49 18.69 19.98 2.67
N VAL A 50 17.87 20.98 2.34
CA VAL A 50 18.14 21.87 1.19
C VAL A 50 19.35 22.78 1.44
N ALA A 51 19.57 23.20 2.69
CA ALA A 51 20.71 24.06 3.05
C ALA A 51 22.07 23.33 3.01
N SER A 52 22.08 22.00 3.18
CA SER A 52 23.32 21.20 3.20
C SER A 52 23.78 20.79 1.79
N PHE A 53 22.87 20.65 0.83
CA PHE A 53 23.23 20.30 -0.55
C PHE A 53 23.91 21.46 -1.31
N THR A 54 23.57 22.71 -1.00
CA THR A 54 24.20 23.89 -1.63
C THR A 54 25.66 24.10 -1.22
N LEU A 55 26.05 23.67 -0.01
CA LEU A 55 27.42 23.84 0.49
C LEU A 55 28.43 22.85 -0.13
N VAL A 56 27.99 21.67 -0.56
CA VAL A 56 28.87 20.65 -1.14
C VAL A 56 29.23 20.97 -2.60
N ILE A 57 28.33 21.62 -3.34
CA ILE A 57 28.61 22.05 -4.72
C ILE A 57 29.57 23.24 -4.76
N ALA A 58 29.51 24.16 -3.78
CA ALA A 58 30.46 25.27 -3.69
C ALA A 58 31.89 24.83 -3.28
N GLY A 59 32.03 23.71 -2.56
CA GLY A 59 33.32 23.23 -2.07
C GLY A 59 34.19 22.50 -3.11
N THR A 60 33.62 22.06 -4.23
CA THR A 60 34.35 21.24 -5.24
C THR A 60 35.02 22.06 -6.34
N ILE A 61 34.74 23.37 -6.44
CA ILE A 61 35.34 24.26 -7.47
C ILE A 61 36.69 24.87 -7.01
N GLY A 62 37.06 24.73 -5.72
CA GLY A 62 38.22 25.44 -5.14
C GLY A 62 39.59 24.76 -5.20
N VAL A 63 39.74 23.52 -5.72
CA VAL A 63 40.99 22.73 -5.55
C VAL A 63 41.60 22.26 -6.88
N LEU A 64 41.63 23.11 -7.90
CA LEU A 64 42.45 22.89 -9.10
C LEU A 64 43.19 24.19 -9.45
N GLY A 65 44.35 24.36 -8.81
CA GLY A 65 45.32 25.38 -9.20
C GLY A 65 45.97 25.07 -10.57
N PRO A 66 46.43 26.10 -11.30
CA PRO A 66 46.97 25.91 -12.64
C PRO A 66 48.36 25.27 -12.59
N ARG A 67 48.51 24.08 -13.14
CA ARG A 67 49.81 23.59 -13.61
C ARG A 67 49.87 23.74 -15.12
N VAL A 68 50.62 24.75 -15.54
CA VAL A 68 51.00 25.01 -16.93
C VAL A 68 51.99 23.93 -17.34
N ASN A 69 51.57 22.96 -18.15
CA ASN A 69 52.47 22.15 -18.96
C ASN A 69 51.95 22.16 -20.40
N ASN A 70 52.76 22.76 -21.27
CA ASN A 70 52.55 22.89 -22.70
C ASN A 70 52.87 21.57 -23.40
N ASP A 71 51.94 20.62 -23.38
CA ASP A 71 51.97 19.50 -24.32
C ASP A 71 50.67 19.48 -25.12
N ALA A 72 50.83 19.68 -26.42
CA ALA A 72 49.78 19.90 -27.39
C ALA A 72 48.90 18.65 -27.54
N LEU A 73 47.80 18.61 -26.80
CA LEU A 73 46.73 17.66 -27.03
C LEU A 73 45.91 18.09 -28.26
N PRO A 74 45.44 17.12 -29.08
CA PRO A 74 44.64 17.40 -30.26
C PRO A 74 43.34 18.13 -29.85
N ALA A 75 43.01 19.18 -30.59
CA ALA A 75 41.85 20.03 -30.35
C ALA A 75 40.57 19.19 -30.29
N ILE A 76 39.99 19.09 -29.10
CA ILE A 76 38.67 18.49 -28.91
C ILE A 76 37.64 19.48 -29.49
N PRO A 77 36.78 19.06 -30.43
CA PRO A 77 35.80 19.95 -31.01
C PRO A 77 34.86 20.47 -29.92
N THR A 78 34.81 21.79 -29.78
CA THR A 78 33.92 22.47 -28.85
C THR A 78 32.47 22.13 -29.22
N PRO A 79 31.68 21.54 -28.32
CA PRO A 79 30.27 21.27 -28.60
C PRO A 79 29.55 22.59 -28.85
N THR A 80 28.97 22.73 -30.05
CA THR A 80 28.18 23.89 -30.42
C THR A 80 26.85 23.80 -29.68
N VAL A 81 26.64 24.68 -28.72
CA VAL A 81 25.38 24.78 -27.97
C VAL A 81 24.32 25.26 -28.96
N THR A 82 23.46 24.34 -29.39
CA THR A 82 22.30 24.68 -30.20
C THR A 82 21.29 25.36 -29.27
N PRO A 83 20.82 26.58 -29.55
CA PRO A 83 19.87 27.26 -28.70
C PRO A 83 18.57 26.45 -28.63
N THR A 84 18.23 25.98 -27.43
CA THR A 84 16.96 25.33 -27.16
C THR A 84 15.84 26.35 -27.38
N PRO A 85 14.82 26.05 -28.19
CA PRO A 85 13.71 26.98 -28.43
C PRO A 85 13.00 27.30 -27.11
N GLU A 86 12.87 28.60 -26.85
CA GLU A 86 12.17 29.14 -25.68
C GLU A 86 10.68 28.81 -25.79
N ALA A 87 10.17 28.05 -24.82
CA ALA A 87 8.77 27.66 -24.79
C ALA A 87 7.90 28.90 -24.57
N THR A 88 7.12 29.27 -25.59
CA THR A 88 6.18 30.37 -25.53
C THR A 88 5.08 30.04 -24.50
N PRO A 89 4.84 30.89 -23.48
CA PRO A 89 3.82 30.61 -22.47
C PRO A 89 2.43 30.70 -23.10
N THR A 90 1.77 29.55 -23.21
CA THR A 90 0.36 29.48 -23.63
C THR A 90 -0.51 30.00 -22.50
N THR A 91 -1.22 31.11 -22.73
CA THR A 91 -2.19 31.67 -21.78
C THR A 91 -3.45 30.80 -21.77
N THR A 92 -3.57 29.91 -20.79
CA THR A 92 -4.80 29.14 -20.56
C THR A 92 -5.83 30.05 -19.91
N SER A 93 -6.87 30.42 -20.66
CA SER A 93 -8.03 31.15 -20.17
C SER A 93 -8.80 30.27 -19.17
N SER A 94 -8.74 30.62 -17.90
CA SER A 94 -9.49 29.97 -16.82
C SER A 94 -10.98 30.36 -16.91
N ALA A 95 -11.84 29.40 -17.20
CA ALA A 95 -13.29 29.58 -17.14
C ALA A 95 -13.72 29.66 -15.66
N SER A 96 -14.40 30.75 -15.32
CA SER A 96 -14.96 30.99 -13.99
C SER A 96 -15.95 29.88 -13.60
N PRO A 97 -15.77 29.17 -12.47
CA PRO A 97 -16.71 28.15 -12.04
C PRO A 97 -18.02 28.80 -11.60
N SER A 98 -19.11 28.44 -12.28
CA SER A 98 -20.48 28.77 -11.86
C SER A 98 -20.81 28.00 -10.58
N THR A 99 -21.04 28.73 -9.49
CA THR A 99 -21.44 28.17 -8.20
C THR A 99 -22.91 27.76 -8.25
N THR A 100 -23.18 26.48 -8.51
CA THR A 100 -24.52 25.91 -8.36
C THR A 100 -24.76 25.59 -6.88
N VAL A 101 -25.52 26.46 -6.20
CA VAL A 101 -25.94 26.26 -4.82
C VAL A 101 -26.95 25.11 -4.80
N THR A 102 -26.52 23.93 -4.34
CA THR A 102 -27.40 22.78 -4.16
C THR A 102 -28.01 22.88 -2.76
N ALA A 103 -29.34 22.92 -2.69
CA ALA A 103 -30.08 23.02 -1.43
C ALA A 103 -29.80 21.77 -0.56
N THR A 104 -29.31 22.00 0.65
CA THR A 104 -29.01 20.96 1.63
C THR A 104 -30.31 20.37 2.17
N PRO A 105 -30.54 19.04 2.10
CA PRO A 105 -31.72 18.42 2.68
C PRO A 105 -31.71 18.58 4.20
N THR A 106 -32.81 19.13 4.74
CA THR A 106 -33.02 19.31 6.16
C THR A 106 -33.21 17.94 6.82
N ALA A 107 -32.31 17.57 7.74
CA ALA A 107 -32.41 16.31 8.46
C ALA A 107 -33.63 16.33 9.41
N THR A 108 -34.61 15.48 9.14
CA THR A 108 -35.70 15.17 10.07
C THR A 108 -35.14 14.47 11.31
N PRO A 109 -35.48 14.93 12.53
CA PRO A 109 -35.01 14.30 13.76
C PRO A 109 -35.61 12.89 13.89
N SER A 110 -34.74 11.88 13.88
CA SER A 110 -35.11 10.49 14.13
C SER A 110 -35.37 10.28 15.61
N SER A 111 -36.48 9.61 15.92
CA SER A 111 -36.89 9.24 17.27
C SER A 111 -35.80 8.46 18.02
N THR A 112 -35.47 8.94 19.21
CA THR A 112 -34.54 8.34 20.16
C THR A 112 -35.00 6.93 20.54
N PRO A 113 -34.19 5.88 20.32
CA PRO A 113 -34.53 4.54 20.80
C PRO A 113 -34.49 4.51 22.33
N SER A 114 -35.61 4.10 22.93
CA SER A 114 -35.74 3.87 24.36
C SER A 114 -34.90 2.65 24.76
N ALA A 115 -33.96 2.86 25.70
CA ALA A 115 -33.11 1.79 26.22
C ALA A 115 -33.97 0.76 26.97
N THR A 116 -34.13 -0.42 26.37
CA THR A 116 -34.77 -1.56 27.04
C THR A 116 -33.74 -2.22 27.94
N ALA A 117 -33.99 -2.22 29.25
CA ALA A 117 -33.11 -2.84 30.23
C ALA A 117 -33.10 -4.36 30.01
N THR A 118 -31.99 -4.89 29.49
CA THR A 118 -31.80 -6.32 29.29
C THR A 118 -31.38 -6.94 30.62
N SER A 119 -32.15 -7.90 31.14
CA SER A 119 -31.87 -8.62 32.38
C SER A 119 -30.55 -9.39 32.27
N THR A 120 -29.58 -9.02 33.10
CA THR A 120 -28.28 -9.70 33.19
C THR A 120 -28.46 -11.13 33.70
N ALA A 121 -28.23 -12.12 32.85
CA ALA A 121 -28.25 -13.53 33.24
C ALA A 121 -27.12 -13.82 34.24
N LYS A 122 -27.47 -14.46 35.35
CA LYS A 122 -26.57 -14.91 36.41
C LYS A 122 -25.54 -15.91 35.83
N PRO A 123 -24.24 -15.74 36.07
CA PRO A 123 -23.23 -16.67 35.56
C PRO A 123 -23.44 -18.06 36.18
N THR A 124 -23.68 -19.04 35.31
CA THR A 124 -23.80 -20.45 35.70
C THR A 124 -22.39 -21.02 35.79
N ARG A 125 -22.04 -21.68 36.90
CA ARG A 125 -20.72 -22.29 37.11
C ARG A 125 -20.47 -23.38 36.08
N THR A 126 -19.53 -23.13 35.17
CA THR A 126 -19.05 -24.12 34.20
C THR A 126 -18.24 -25.19 34.93
N THR A 127 -18.64 -26.46 34.78
CA THR A 127 -17.92 -27.61 35.32
C THR A 127 -16.56 -27.77 34.65
N SER A 128 -15.53 -28.00 35.47
CA SER A 128 -14.15 -28.26 35.05
C SER A 128 -14.09 -29.41 34.02
N PRO A 129 -13.42 -29.24 32.86
CA PRO A 129 -13.29 -30.33 31.90
C PRO A 129 -12.46 -31.47 32.47
N SER A 130 -12.97 -32.68 32.25
CA SER A 130 -12.35 -33.96 32.63
C SER A 130 -11.22 -34.34 31.67
N SER A 131 -10.32 -35.17 32.18
CA SER A 131 -9.02 -35.57 31.63
C SER A 131 -8.99 -35.92 30.14
N THR A 132 -7.96 -35.38 29.48
CA THR A 132 -7.50 -35.59 28.10
C THR A 132 -7.54 -37.05 27.64
N PRO A 133 -8.27 -37.39 26.56
CA PRO A 133 -8.12 -38.69 25.91
C PRO A 133 -6.77 -38.77 25.18
N SER A 134 -6.03 -39.85 25.45
CA SER A 134 -4.78 -40.19 24.76
C SER A 134 -5.07 -40.44 23.27
N ARG A 135 -4.45 -39.64 22.39
CA ARG A 135 -4.58 -39.77 20.94
C ARG A 135 -3.90 -41.05 20.48
N THR A 136 -4.71 -42.07 20.19
CA THR A 136 -4.27 -43.25 19.43
C THR A 136 -3.91 -42.77 18.02
N LYS A 137 -2.65 -42.96 17.60
CA LYS A 137 -2.20 -42.65 16.24
C LYS A 137 -2.96 -43.54 15.26
N THR A 138 -4.00 -42.98 14.67
CA THR A 138 -4.76 -43.60 13.59
C THR A 138 -3.83 -43.68 12.37
N PRO A 139 -3.75 -44.83 11.67
CA PRO A 139 -2.86 -44.99 10.53
C PRO A 139 -3.16 -43.91 9.48
N THR A 140 -2.10 -43.23 9.05
CA THR A 140 -2.14 -42.18 8.03
C THR A 140 -2.73 -42.75 6.74
N PRO A 141 -3.93 -42.33 6.31
CA PRO A 141 -4.44 -42.73 5.00
C PRO A 141 -3.43 -42.28 3.94
N GLY A 142 -3.11 -43.17 2.99
CA GLY A 142 -2.19 -42.87 1.91
C GLY A 142 -2.63 -41.58 1.22
N SER A 143 -1.74 -40.59 1.18
CA SER A 143 -1.94 -39.29 0.57
C SER A 143 -2.18 -39.48 -0.93
N THR A 144 -3.43 -39.72 -1.28
CA THR A 144 -3.90 -39.58 -2.66
C THR A 144 -3.77 -38.10 -2.94
N LEU A 145 -2.77 -37.73 -3.76
CA LEU A 145 -2.49 -36.34 -4.09
C LEU A 145 -3.80 -35.66 -4.50
N SER A 146 -4.24 -34.73 -3.65
CA SER A 146 -5.47 -33.97 -3.80
C SER A 146 -5.48 -33.33 -5.19
N ALA A 147 -6.63 -33.37 -5.86
CA ALA A 147 -6.78 -32.86 -7.22
C ALA A 147 -6.13 -31.47 -7.33
N THR A 148 -5.37 -31.23 -8.40
CA THR A 148 -4.73 -29.94 -8.63
C THR A 148 -5.77 -28.82 -8.48
N PRO A 149 -5.53 -27.82 -7.60
CA PRO A 149 -6.48 -26.74 -7.42
C PRO A 149 -6.81 -26.09 -8.76
N GLY A 150 -8.10 -25.82 -8.96
CA GLY A 150 -8.57 -25.09 -10.12
C GLY A 150 -8.00 -23.68 -10.15
N TRP A 151 -8.24 -23.00 -11.27
CA TRP A 151 -7.97 -21.56 -11.36
C TRP A 151 -8.89 -20.77 -10.43
N SER A 152 -8.37 -19.68 -9.84
CA SER A 152 -9.18 -18.67 -9.17
C SER A 152 -10.18 -18.01 -10.12
N ASP A 153 -11.13 -17.30 -9.53
CA ASP A 153 -11.93 -16.32 -10.27
C ASP A 153 -11.04 -15.26 -10.92
N ARG A 154 -11.52 -14.71 -12.04
CA ARG A 154 -10.81 -13.66 -12.79
C ARG A 154 -11.00 -12.30 -12.12
N VAL A 155 -9.91 -11.57 -11.94
CA VAL A 155 -9.88 -10.20 -11.44
C VAL A 155 -9.35 -9.27 -12.53
N THR A 156 -10.07 -8.19 -12.84
CA THR A 156 -9.64 -7.24 -13.87
C THR A 156 -8.89 -6.07 -13.23
N VAL A 157 -7.65 -5.85 -13.67
CA VAL A 157 -6.81 -4.73 -13.25
C VAL A 157 -6.30 -4.02 -14.49
N ALA A 158 -6.54 -2.71 -14.58
CA ALA A 158 -6.15 -1.89 -15.73
C ALA A 158 -6.56 -2.49 -17.09
N GLY A 159 -7.77 -3.06 -17.17
CA GLY A 159 -8.32 -3.66 -18.40
C GLY A 159 -7.78 -5.05 -18.75
N ARG A 160 -6.89 -5.63 -17.93
CA ARG A 160 -6.38 -6.99 -18.09
C ARG A 160 -6.99 -7.91 -17.05
N ALA A 161 -7.46 -9.08 -17.46
CA ALA A 161 -7.98 -10.10 -16.54
C ALA A 161 -6.83 -10.99 -16.04
N TYR A 162 -6.82 -11.22 -14.74
CA TYR A 162 -5.83 -12.03 -14.02
C TYR A 162 -6.50 -13.16 -13.27
N ARG A 163 -5.84 -14.30 -13.14
CA ARG A 163 -6.24 -15.42 -12.28
C ARG A 163 -5.01 -16.17 -11.82
N ALA A 164 -5.10 -16.85 -10.67
CA ALA A 164 -3.98 -17.58 -10.08
C ALA A 164 -4.38 -19.02 -9.75
N ARG A 165 -3.39 -19.92 -9.72
CA ARG A 165 -3.54 -21.28 -9.17
C ARG A 165 -2.24 -21.76 -8.56
N TYR A 166 -2.34 -22.78 -7.72
CA TYR A 166 -1.19 -23.58 -7.34
C TYR A 166 -0.94 -24.70 -8.34
N VAL A 167 0.34 -24.98 -8.58
CA VAL A 167 0.81 -26.13 -9.33
C VAL A 167 1.70 -26.95 -8.42
N PRO A 168 1.30 -28.19 -8.08
CA PRO A 168 2.11 -29.05 -7.22
C PRO A 168 3.44 -29.38 -7.89
N ILE A 169 4.53 -29.30 -7.13
CA ILE A 169 5.83 -29.78 -7.58
C ILE A 169 5.94 -31.24 -7.17
N VAL A 170 6.03 -32.14 -8.16
CA VAL A 170 6.12 -33.58 -7.91
C VAL A 170 7.34 -33.88 -7.04
N GLY A 171 7.11 -34.57 -5.92
CA GLY A 171 8.17 -35.00 -5.00
C GLY A 171 8.70 -33.91 -4.07
N GLN A 172 8.08 -32.72 -4.03
CA GLN A 172 8.44 -31.65 -3.10
C GLN A 172 7.25 -31.19 -2.27
N HIS A 173 7.55 -30.48 -1.18
CA HIS A 173 6.58 -29.89 -0.26
C HIS A 173 6.07 -28.53 -0.72
N ASN A 174 6.52 -28.12 -1.90
CA ASN A 174 6.37 -26.78 -2.42
C ASN A 174 5.38 -26.77 -3.57
N TYR A 175 4.76 -25.62 -3.75
CA TYR A 175 3.94 -25.33 -4.91
C TYR A 175 4.61 -24.24 -5.73
N ASN A 176 4.42 -24.34 -7.03
CA ASN A 176 4.57 -23.18 -7.89
C ASN A 176 3.25 -22.43 -7.84
N LEU A 177 3.33 -21.11 -7.71
CA LEU A 177 2.19 -20.27 -8.05
C LEU A 177 2.28 -20.01 -9.55
N GLU A 178 1.15 -20.09 -10.25
CA GLU A 178 1.02 -19.58 -11.60
C GLU A 178 0.00 -18.44 -11.60
N LEU A 179 0.45 -17.25 -12.01
CA LEU A 179 -0.41 -16.13 -12.30
C LEU A 179 -0.54 -15.98 -13.81
N GLU A 180 -1.76 -16.00 -14.31
CA GLU A 180 -2.07 -15.89 -15.72
C GLU A 180 -2.76 -14.56 -16.03
N SER A 181 -2.36 -13.92 -17.12
CA SER A 181 -3.07 -12.81 -17.74
C SER A 181 -3.28 -13.08 -19.22
N GLY A 182 -4.53 -13.01 -19.69
CA GLY A 182 -4.85 -13.19 -21.11
C GLY A 182 -4.43 -14.55 -21.70
N GLY A 183 -4.39 -15.62 -20.90
CA GLY A 183 -3.94 -16.95 -21.34
C GLY A 183 -2.44 -17.20 -21.22
N ALA A 184 -1.64 -16.20 -20.87
CA ALA A 184 -0.19 -16.32 -20.71
C ALA A 184 0.21 -16.27 -19.22
N ASN A 185 1.18 -17.09 -18.84
CA ASN A 185 1.79 -17.03 -17.51
C ASN A 185 2.65 -15.76 -17.41
N VAL A 186 2.29 -14.86 -16.50
CA VAL A 186 2.96 -13.57 -16.30
C VAL A 186 3.84 -13.55 -15.06
N PHE A 187 3.63 -14.47 -14.12
CA PHE A 187 4.41 -14.60 -12.90
C PHE A 187 4.33 -16.02 -12.36
N SER A 188 5.49 -16.68 -12.21
CA SER A 188 5.58 -18.04 -11.68
C SER A 188 6.72 -18.21 -10.70
N PRO A 189 6.57 -17.71 -9.45
CA PRO A 189 7.57 -17.93 -8.42
C PRO A 189 7.68 -19.43 -8.16
N GLN A 190 8.90 -19.93 -8.27
CA GLN A 190 9.21 -21.33 -7.96
C GLN A 190 9.37 -21.48 -6.45
N ASN A 191 8.96 -22.63 -5.93
CA ASN A 191 9.12 -22.98 -4.51
C ASN A 191 8.48 -21.98 -3.56
N VAL A 192 7.18 -21.70 -3.74
CA VAL A 192 6.44 -20.87 -2.78
C VAL A 192 6.16 -21.70 -1.54
N PHE A 193 6.72 -21.28 -0.41
CA PHE A 193 6.40 -21.84 0.90
C PHE A 193 5.19 -21.11 1.49
N ASN A 194 4.43 -21.83 2.33
CA ASN A 194 3.17 -21.38 2.94
C ASN A 194 3.25 -20.06 3.75
N SER A 195 4.45 -19.55 4.02
CA SER A 195 4.68 -18.32 4.80
C SER A 195 5.48 -17.24 4.08
N GLU A 196 5.93 -17.47 2.85
CA GLU A 196 6.82 -16.52 2.18
C GLU A 196 6.04 -15.38 1.52
N ASN A 197 6.48 -14.17 1.85
CA ASN A 197 6.09 -12.99 1.12
C ASN A 197 7.00 -12.85 -0.10
N ARG A 198 6.45 -12.64 -1.28
CA ARG A 198 7.25 -12.45 -2.50
C ARG A 198 6.73 -11.32 -3.37
N PHE A 199 7.65 -10.62 -4.01
CA PHE A 199 7.35 -9.66 -5.07
C PHE A 199 7.78 -10.17 -6.44
N GLY A 200 7.07 -9.73 -7.47
CA GLY A 200 7.46 -9.89 -8.85
C GLY A 200 6.88 -8.78 -9.72
N ALA A 201 7.34 -8.69 -10.96
CA ALA A 201 6.79 -7.77 -11.94
C ALA A 201 6.26 -8.54 -13.16
N ASP A 202 5.26 -7.98 -13.82
CA ASP A 202 4.74 -8.49 -15.09
C ASP A 202 5.84 -8.39 -16.14
N SER A 203 6.17 -9.52 -16.77
CA SER A 203 7.17 -9.57 -17.83
C SER A 203 6.80 -8.73 -19.07
N GLY A 204 5.51 -8.49 -19.30
CA GLY A 204 5.00 -7.68 -20.40
C GLY A 204 4.71 -6.22 -20.03
N ASP A 205 4.61 -5.89 -18.74
CA ASP A 205 4.41 -4.51 -18.27
C ASP A 205 5.09 -4.28 -16.93
N SER A 206 6.31 -3.74 -16.94
CA SER A 206 7.06 -3.44 -15.72
C SER A 206 6.35 -2.50 -14.73
N ARG A 207 5.24 -1.86 -15.11
CA ARG A 207 4.41 -1.05 -14.20
C ARG A 207 3.46 -1.89 -13.36
N ILE A 208 3.34 -3.18 -13.64
CA ILE A 208 2.47 -4.09 -12.90
C ILE A 208 3.35 -4.94 -12.00
N THR A 209 3.15 -4.79 -10.70
CA THR A 209 3.85 -5.53 -9.65
C THR A 209 2.86 -6.46 -8.97
N TYR A 210 3.34 -7.65 -8.64
CA TYR A 210 2.61 -8.66 -7.89
C TYR A 210 3.22 -8.79 -6.51
N TYR A 211 2.36 -8.86 -5.51
CA TYR A 211 2.71 -9.28 -4.18
C TYR A 211 1.98 -10.57 -3.85
N LEU A 212 2.72 -11.58 -3.42
CA LEU A 212 2.20 -12.84 -2.90
C LEU A 212 2.43 -12.88 -1.40
N GLY A 213 1.38 -13.16 -0.64
CA GLY A 213 1.52 -13.45 0.78
C GLY A 213 0.19 -13.75 1.46
N ARG A 214 0.27 -14.03 2.76
CA ARG A 214 -0.89 -14.39 3.60
C ARG A 214 -1.85 -13.23 3.84
N TYR A 215 -1.36 -12.00 3.80
CA TYR A 215 -2.16 -10.81 4.12
C TYR A 215 -2.19 -9.89 2.93
N ARG A 216 -3.36 -9.36 2.57
CA ARG A 216 -3.48 -8.42 1.44
C ARG A 216 -2.74 -7.13 1.75
N ILE A 217 -2.05 -6.55 0.76
CA ILE A 217 -1.61 -5.14 0.86
C ILE A 217 -2.85 -4.24 0.88
N THR A 218 -2.95 -3.36 1.88
CA THR A 218 -4.03 -2.39 2.03
C THR A 218 -3.59 -0.97 1.68
N ASP A 219 -2.29 -0.69 1.78
CA ASP A 219 -1.72 0.62 1.51
C ASP A 219 -0.27 0.45 1.02
N LEU A 220 0.14 1.33 0.10
CA LEU A 220 1.48 1.32 -0.49
C LEU A 220 2.11 2.70 -0.39
N ILE A 221 3.25 2.78 0.27
CA ILE A 221 3.95 4.03 0.57
C ILE A 221 5.38 3.92 0.04
N SER A 222 5.80 4.77 -0.88
CA SER A 222 7.23 4.84 -1.24
C SER A 222 8.04 5.39 -0.06
N ILE A 223 9.24 4.83 0.18
CA ILE A 223 10.21 5.30 1.18
C ILE A 223 10.58 6.77 0.95
N LYS A 224 10.54 7.24 -0.30
CA LYS A 224 10.76 8.66 -0.65
C LYS A 224 9.60 9.58 -0.23
N GLY A 225 8.60 9.06 0.49
CA GLY A 225 7.47 9.80 1.02
C GLY A 225 6.49 10.27 -0.06
N GLN A 226 6.68 9.85 -1.30
CA GLN A 226 5.75 10.07 -2.39
C GLN A 226 4.66 8.99 -2.30
N PRO A 227 3.37 9.36 -2.22
CA PRO A 227 2.32 8.39 -2.40
C PRO A 227 2.52 7.76 -3.77
N VAL A 228 2.54 6.43 -3.83
CA VAL A 228 2.52 5.75 -5.12
C VAL A 228 1.12 6.03 -5.66
N THR A 229 1.04 6.87 -6.68
CA THR A 229 -0.23 7.34 -7.26
C THR A 229 -0.77 6.22 -8.13
N ASP A 230 -1.31 5.20 -7.46
CA ASP A 230 -1.59 3.92 -8.08
C ASP A 230 -3.09 3.76 -8.31
N GLU A 231 -3.40 3.34 -9.53
CA GLU A 231 -4.74 3.02 -9.97
C GLU A 231 -4.91 1.50 -9.89
N VAL A 232 -5.84 1.09 -9.02
CA VAL A 232 -6.36 -0.28 -8.83
C VAL A 232 -5.42 -1.25 -8.12
N ILE A 233 -5.85 -1.62 -6.91
CA ILE A 233 -5.39 -2.79 -6.18
C ILE A 233 -6.33 -3.95 -6.54
N GLY A 234 -5.87 -4.88 -7.39
CA GLY A 234 -6.58 -6.15 -7.59
C GLY A 234 -6.18 -7.15 -6.52
N HIS A 235 -7.14 -7.90 -5.98
CA HIS A 235 -6.83 -9.02 -5.07
C HIS A 235 -7.39 -10.31 -5.62
N ILE A 236 -6.53 -11.31 -5.76
CA ILE A 236 -6.92 -12.68 -6.12
C ILE A 236 -6.72 -13.56 -4.90
N ALA A 237 -7.78 -14.21 -4.44
CA ALA A 237 -7.66 -15.33 -3.51
C ALA A 237 -7.22 -16.56 -4.30
N VAL A 238 -6.09 -17.15 -3.94
CA VAL A 238 -5.60 -18.35 -4.61
C VAL A 238 -6.32 -19.56 -4.00
N PRO A 239 -6.97 -20.43 -4.79
CA PRO A 239 -7.63 -21.61 -4.27
C PRO A 239 -6.64 -22.50 -3.53
N THR A 240 -6.79 -22.59 -2.22
CA THR A 240 -5.95 -23.42 -1.35
C THR A 240 -6.25 -24.90 -1.59
N PRO A 241 -5.25 -25.76 -1.79
CA PRO A 241 -5.49 -27.20 -1.87
C PRO A 241 -6.09 -27.72 -0.56
N ASP A 242 -7.00 -28.68 -0.64
CA ASP A 242 -7.47 -29.39 0.54
C ASP A 242 -6.33 -30.24 1.13
N GLY A 243 -6.24 -30.26 2.46
CA GLY A 243 -5.33 -31.11 3.23
C GLY A 243 -4.20 -30.35 3.90
N ASP A 244 -3.22 -31.12 4.35
CA ASP A 244 -2.01 -30.62 4.98
C ASP A 244 -0.86 -30.62 3.96
N ASP A 245 0.06 -29.68 4.14
CA ASP A 245 1.37 -29.77 3.53
C ASP A 245 2.13 -30.99 4.04
N ALA A 246 3.28 -31.25 3.43
CA ALA A 246 4.04 -32.43 3.79
C ALA A 246 4.71 -32.36 5.18
N THR A 247 4.71 -31.19 5.82
CA THR A 247 5.08 -31.04 7.24
C THR A 247 3.93 -31.39 8.17
N GLY A 248 2.73 -31.63 7.63
CA GLY A 248 1.51 -31.88 8.37
C GLY A 248 0.84 -30.59 8.86
N GLU A 249 1.26 -29.44 8.34
CA GLU A 249 0.61 -28.15 8.61
C GLU A 249 -0.42 -27.85 7.53
N PRO A 250 -1.60 -27.32 7.88
CA PRO A 250 -2.63 -27.00 6.90
C PRO A 250 -2.13 -25.95 5.91
N TYR A 251 -2.54 -26.09 4.64
CA TYR A 251 -2.26 -25.07 3.65
C TYR A 251 -2.85 -23.72 4.06
N MET A 252 -2.10 -22.65 3.77
CA MET A 252 -2.52 -21.29 4.09
C MET A 252 -3.21 -20.65 2.89
N ASP A 253 -4.24 -19.85 3.20
CA ASP A 253 -4.83 -18.95 2.21
C ASP A 253 -3.80 -17.90 1.80
N LEU A 254 -3.39 -17.95 0.54
CA LEU A 254 -2.55 -16.94 -0.06
C LEU A 254 -3.38 -15.98 -0.91
N HIS A 255 -2.93 -14.73 -0.91
CA HIS A 255 -3.46 -13.67 -1.73
C HIS A 255 -2.39 -13.19 -2.70
N VAL A 256 -2.80 -12.98 -3.94
CA VAL A 256 -2.03 -12.17 -4.90
C VAL A 256 -2.63 -10.77 -4.90
N THR A 257 -1.86 -9.79 -4.49
CA THR A 257 -2.18 -8.38 -4.73
C THR A 257 -1.49 -7.91 -6.00
N ILE A 258 -2.25 -7.34 -6.92
CA ILE A 258 -1.76 -6.74 -8.15
C ILE A 258 -1.79 -5.22 -7.94
N VAL A 259 -0.64 -4.61 -8.13
CA VAL A 259 -0.42 -3.17 -8.01
C VAL A 259 0.02 -2.65 -9.36
N ARG A 260 -0.61 -1.57 -9.83
CA ARG A 260 -0.14 -0.83 -10.99
C ARG A 260 0.49 0.49 -10.56
N THR A 261 1.75 0.67 -10.90
CA THR A 261 2.51 1.87 -10.58
C THR A 261 2.58 2.85 -11.73
N SER A 262 2.70 4.14 -11.41
CA SER A 262 2.87 5.20 -12.42
C SER A 262 4.26 5.19 -13.07
N ALA A 263 5.28 4.72 -12.35
CA ALA A 263 6.63 4.46 -12.86
C ALA A 263 6.83 2.97 -13.17
N SER A 264 7.81 2.63 -14.01
CA SER A 264 8.31 1.24 -14.07
C SER A 264 8.70 0.81 -12.65
N ALA A 265 8.31 -0.39 -12.21
CA ALA A 265 8.55 -0.95 -10.88
C ALA A 265 10.04 -1.22 -10.56
N GLY A 266 10.95 -0.55 -11.26
CA GLY A 266 12.36 -0.50 -10.90
C GLY A 266 12.48 0.09 -9.50
N ASP A 267 12.86 -0.77 -8.57
CA ASP A 267 13.01 -0.56 -7.12
C ASP A 267 11.73 -0.61 -6.29
N VAL A 268 11.02 -1.75 -6.37
CA VAL A 268 10.12 -2.20 -5.28
C VAL A 268 10.84 -2.21 -3.92
N ASN A 269 12.17 -2.34 -3.91
CA ASN A 269 13.00 -2.25 -2.70
C ASN A 269 12.82 -0.90 -1.97
N ASP A 270 12.37 0.15 -2.64
CA ASP A 270 12.11 1.45 -2.01
C ASP A 270 10.66 1.57 -1.49
N TRP A 271 9.93 0.49 -1.29
CA TRP A 271 8.52 0.53 -0.84
C TRP A 271 8.34 0.09 0.60
N VAL A 272 7.37 0.73 1.25
CA VAL A 272 6.81 0.34 2.53
C VAL A 272 5.36 -0.05 2.29
N VAL A 273 5.02 -1.30 2.58
CA VAL A 273 3.68 -1.84 2.38
C VAL A 273 2.98 -1.99 3.73
N ARG A 274 1.69 -1.63 3.78
CA ARG A 274 0.82 -1.97 4.92
C ARG A 274 -0.01 -3.19 4.55
N LEU A 275 -0.01 -4.19 5.41
CA LEU A 275 -0.78 -5.42 5.21
C LEU A 275 -2.13 -5.35 5.93
N SER A 276 -3.06 -6.23 5.56
CA SER A 276 -4.43 -6.27 6.11
C SER A 276 -4.49 -6.65 7.58
N ASN A 277 -3.41 -7.23 8.14
CA ASN A 277 -3.26 -7.47 9.57
C ASN A 277 -2.74 -6.23 10.35
N GLY A 278 -2.54 -5.09 9.67
CA GLY A 278 -2.01 -3.86 10.26
C GLY A 278 -0.48 -3.80 10.36
N SER A 279 0.23 -4.87 10.01
CA SER A 279 1.69 -4.86 9.97
C SER A 279 2.21 -3.99 8.82
N VAL A 280 3.42 -3.47 9.01
CA VAL A 280 4.13 -2.67 8.03
C VAL A 280 5.40 -3.41 7.66
N TRP A 281 5.66 -3.55 6.36
CA TRP A 281 6.83 -4.25 5.85
C TRP A 281 7.59 -3.34 4.89
N ASP A 282 8.89 -3.25 5.14
CA ASP A 282 9.82 -2.33 4.51
C ASP A 282 10.72 -3.15 3.59
N LEU A 283 10.48 -3.04 2.28
CA LEU A 283 11.12 -3.89 1.26
C LEU A 283 12.59 -3.54 1.05
N SER A 284 13.07 -2.44 1.63
CA SER A 284 14.48 -2.07 1.54
C SER A 284 15.39 -2.96 2.40
N LYS A 285 14.79 -3.84 3.22
CA LYS A 285 15.49 -4.67 4.20
C LYS A 285 15.59 -6.14 3.80
N GLU A 286 15.08 -6.51 2.63
CA GLU A 286 15.20 -7.86 2.07
C GLU A 286 16.31 -7.94 1.03
#